data_AF-A0A9E3S0J6-F1
#
_entry.id   AF-A0A9E3S0J6-F1
#
_cell.length_a   1.000
_cell.length_b   1.000
_cell.length_c   1.000
_cell.angle_alpha   90.00
_cell.angle_beta   90.00
_cell.angle_gamma   90.00
#
_symmetry.space_group_name_H-M   'P 1'
#
loop_
_entity.id
_entity.type
_entity.pdbx_description
1 polymer ?
#
loop_
_entity_poly.entity_id
_entity_poly.type
_entity_poly.pdbx_seq_one_letter_code
_entity_poly.pdbx_strand_id
1 'polypeptide(L)'
;MLYVNPLANVTEARTGALAKESSREKLALQEYEHYFVFTLLQEMQKSVPKGTLFGNDPDSDYYREMLNDTLSGEIAKSGQFGIAKLMEQQLRAAESRGRAALAASEATAAPLIEVK
;
A
#
# COMPACT_ATOMS: atom_id res chain seq x y z
N MET A 1 8.93 -9.18 -45.90
CA MET A 1 7.68 -9.21 -45.12
C MET A 1 8.05 -9.32 -43.65
N LEU A 2 7.74 -8.31 -42.84
CA LEU A 2 7.99 -8.35 -41.39
C LEU A 2 6.98 -9.30 -40.75
N TYR A 3 7.45 -10.43 -40.21
CA TYR A 3 6.61 -11.32 -39.43
C TYR A 3 6.37 -10.69 -38.05
N VAL A 4 5.21 -10.06 -37.87
CA VAL A 4 4.74 -9.64 -36.55
C VAL A 4 4.10 -10.84 -35.87
N ASN A 5 4.73 -11.32 -34.80
CA ASN A 5 4.22 -12.41 -34.00
C ASN A 5 3.11 -11.87 -33.06
N PRO A 6 1.82 -12.22 -33.26
CA PRO A 6 0.71 -11.66 -32.50
C PRO A 6 0.69 -12.09 -31.03
N LEU A 7 1.44 -13.12 -30.64
CA LEU A 7 1.58 -13.57 -29.25
C LEU A 7 2.44 -12.62 -28.40
N ALA A 8 3.37 -11.88 -29.03
CA ALA A 8 4.18 -10.87 -28.36
C ALA A 8 3.30 -9.73 -27.84
N ASN A 9 2.36 -9.25 -28.66
CA ASN A 9 1.47 -8.14 -28.32
C ASN A 9 0.53 -8.45 -27.13
N VAL A 10 0.04 -9.70 -27.03
CA VAL A 10 -0.81 -10.13 -25.91
C VAL A 10 -0.02 -10.25 -24.61
N THR A 11 1.23 -10.71 -24.70
CA THR A 11 2.13 -10.81 -23.54
C THR A 11 2.46 -9.41 -23.01
N GLU A 12 2.82 -8.47 -23.89
CA GLU A 12 3.12 -7.07 -23.56
C GLU A 12 1.93 -6.33 -22.93
N ALA A 13 0.72 -6.52 -23.45
CA ALA A 13 -0.50 -5.94 -22.87
C ALA A 13 -0.77 -6.46 -21.45
N ARG A 14 -0.46 -7.74 -21.18
CA ARG A 14 -0.64 -8.37 -19.87
C ARG A 14 0.40 -7.92 -18.85
N THR A 15 1.68 -7.79 -19.24
CA THR A 15 2.72 -7.22 -18.37
C THR A 15 2.44 -5.76 -18.05
N GLY A 16 1.95 -4.97 -19.00
CA GLY A 16 1.54 -3.59 -18.77
C GLY A 16 0.40 -3.45 -17.76
N ALA A 17 -0.61 -4.34 -17.83
CA ALA A 17 -1.71 -4.36 -16.87
C ALA A 17 -1.25 -4.70 -15.44
N LEU A 18 -0.40 -5.71 -15.28
CA LEU A 18 0.17 -6.11 -13.99
C LEU A 18 1.08 -5.04 -13.37
N ALA A 19 1.88 -4.35 -14.19
CA ALA A 19 2.71 -3.25 -13.74
C ALA A 19 1.87 -2.06 -13.24
N LYS A 20 0.75 -1.77 -13.91
CA LYS A 20 -0.20 -0.72 -13.53
C LYS A 20 -0.97 -1.04 -12.24
N GLU A 21 -1.25 -2.30 -11.99
CA GLU A 21 -1.87 -2.77 -10.75
C GLU A 21 -0.89 -2.63 -9.58
N SER A 22 0.36 -3.08 -9.74
CA SER A 22 1.40 -2.92 -8.74
C SER A 22 1.71 -1.45 -8.42
N SER A 23 1.66 -0.54 -9.41
CA SER A 23 1.91 0.88 -9.15
C SER A 23 0.78 1.53 -8.36
N ARG A 24 -0.48 1.17 -8.63
CA ARG A 24 -1.63 1.63 -7.85
C ARG A 24 -1.61 1.13 -6.42
N GLU A 25 -1.22 -0.13 -6.22
CA GLU A 25 -1.07 -0.72 -4.89
C GLU A 25 -0.01 0.03 -4.07
N LYS A 26 1.16 0.30 -4.65
CA LYS A 26 2.22 1.07 -3.99
C LYS A 26 1.78 2.48 -3.62
N LEU A 27 1.05 3.15 -4.51
CA LEU A 27 0.46 4.46 -4.22
C LEU A 27 -0.54 4.38 -3.06
N ALA A 28 -1.42 3.38 -3.04
CA ALA A 28 -2.37 3.20 -1.94
C ALA A 28 -1.67 2.97 -0.59
N LEU A 29 -0.60 2.17 -0.56
CA LEU A 29 0.18 1.94 0.66
C LEU A 29 0.94 3.20 1.11
N GLN A 30 1.42 4.01 0.16
CA GLN A 30 2.04 5.30 0.46
C GLN A 30 1.01 6.30 1.03
N GLU A 31 -0.19 6.37 0.48
CA GLU A 31 -1.28 7.21 1.03
C GLU A 31 -1.72 6.75 2.42
N TYR A 32 -1.68 5.45 2.69
CA TYR A 32 -1.91 4.96 4.05
C TYR A 32 -0.81 5.42 5.01
N GLU A 33 0.46 5.33 4.60
CA GLU A 33 1.58 5.81 5.42
C GLU A 33 1.45 7.32 5.67
N HIS A 34 1.01 8.08 4.66
CA HIS A 34 0.70 9.50 4.80
C HIS A 34 -0.34 9.73 5.90
N TYR A 35 -1.51 9.10 5.79
CA TYR A 35 -2.60 9.23 6.77
C TYR A 35 -2.18 8.79 8.19
N PHE A 36 -1.40 7.73 8.29
CA PHE A 36 -0.91 7.23 9.57
C PHE A 36 0.02 8.25 10.24
N VAL A 37 1.01 8.76 9.52
CA VAL A 37 1.95 9.77 10.03
C VAL A 37 1.21 11.06 10.38
N PHE A 38 0.25 11.48 9.55
CA PHE A 38 -0.61 12.63 9.84
C PHE A 38 -1.31 12.48 11.20
N THR A 39 -1.97 11.33 11.41
CA THR A 39 -2.68 11.03 12.66
C THR A 39 -1.71 10.99 13.84
N LEU A 40 -0.53 10.38 13.67
CA LEU A 40 0.50 10.34 14.70
C LEU A 40 0.94 11.76 15.11
N LEU A 41 1.20 12.64 14.15
CA LEU A 41 1.58 14.03 14.41
C LEU A 41 0.48 14.80 15.14
N GLN A 42 -0.80 14.57 14.78
CA GLN A 42 -1.93 15.15 15.49
C GLN A 42 -2.00 14.69 16.96
N GLU A 43 -1.84 13.39 17.23
CA GLU A 43 -1.83 12.87 18.60
C GLU A 43 -0.64 13.39 19.42
N MET A 44 0.54 13.50 18.82
CA MET A 44 1.72 14.09 19.47
C MET A 44 1.46 15.54 19.90
N GLN A 45 0.78 16.34 19.09
CA GLN A 45 0.48 17.73 19.41
C GLN A 45 -0.53 17.89 20.55
N LYS A 46 -1.46 16.94 20.72
CA LYS A 46 -2.38 16.94 21.87
C LYS A 46 -1.65 16.82 23.21
N SER A 47 -0.42 16.28 23.22
CA SER A 47 0.40 16.19 24.43
C SER A 47 1.07 17.52 24.82
N VAL A 48 1.10 18.51 23.94
CA VAL A 48 1.72 19.82 24.20
C VAL A 48 0.75 20.70 25.01
N PRO A 49 1.13 21.18 26.21
CA PRO A 49 0.27 22.03 27.02
C PRO A 49 -0.08 23.33 26.27
N LYS A 50 -1.38 23.62 26.16
CA LYS A 50 -1.85 24.87 25.57
C LYS A 50 -1.61 26.01 26.55
N GLY A 51 -0.59 26.84 26.28
CA GLY A 51 -0.24 27.99 27.12
C GLY A 51 -1.31 29.07 27.08
N THR A 52 -1.50 29.80 28.18
CA THR A 52 -2.47 30.89 28.32
C THR A 52 -2.17 32.11 27.44
N LEU A 53 -0.94 32.25 26.93
CA LEU A 53 -0.51 33.34 26.04
C LEU A 53 -0.77 33.10 24.54
N PHE A 54 -0.84 31.84 24.10
CA PHE A 54 -1.02 31.47 22.69
C PHE A 54 -2.22 30.52 22.50
N GLY A 55 -3.18 30.59 23.42
CA GLY A 55 -4.22 29.59 23.59
C GLY A 55 -5.30 29.65 22.51
N ASN A 56 -5.46 28.53 21.79
CA ASN A 56 -6.65 28.16 21.00
C ASN A 56 -7.10 29.20 19.98
N ASP A 57 -6.20 29.63 19.08
CA ASP A 57 -6.64 30.33 17.88
C ASP A 57 -7.02 29.30 16.79
N PRO A 58 -8.27 29.29 16.29
CA PRO A 58 -8.68 28.44 15.17
C PRO A 58 -7.76 28.58 13.94
N ASP A 59 -7.20 29.76 13.71
CA ASP A 59 -6.28 29.99 12.60
C ASP A 59 -4.97 29.22 12.83
N SER A 60 -4.48 29.17 14.07
CA SER A 60 -3.28 28.39 14.40
C SER A 60 -3.49 26.90 14.19
N ASP A 61 -4.66 26.36 14.56
CA ASP A 61 -4.99 24.95 14.37
C ASP A 61 -5.06 24.61 12.87
N TYR A 62 -5.65 25.50 12.06
CA TYR A 62 -5.68 25.34 10.60
C TYR A 62 -4.27 25.28 9.98
N TYR A 63 -3.39 26.21 10.34
CA TYR A 63 -2.00 26.19 9.84
C TYR A 63 -1.22 24.95 10.30
N ARG A 64 -1.49 24.46 11.52
CA ARG A 64 -0.89 23.22 12.04
C ARG A 64 -1.36 22.01 11.27
N GLU A 65 -2.64 21.93 10.93
CA GLU A 65 -3.18 20.86 10.10
C GLU A 65 -2.54 20.85 8.70
N MET A 66 -2.44 22.02 8.05
CA MET A 66 -1.78 22.14 6.75
C MET A 66 -0.29 21.76 6.80
N LEU A 67 0.40 22.17 7.88
CA LEU A 67 1.80 21.80 8.12
C LEU A 67 1.94 20.28 8.30
N ASN A 68 1.06 19.69 9.13
CA ASN A 68 1.08 18.25 9.37
C ASN A 68 0.87 17.48 8.08
N ASP A 69 -0.14 17.84 7.28
CA ASP A 69 -0.44 17.21 5.99
C ASP A 69 0.76 17.25 5.03
N THR A 70 1.38 18.43 4.88
CA THR A 70 2.58 18.58 4.03
C THR A 70 3.73 17.72 4.55
N LEU A 71 3.99 17.76 5.85
CA LEU A 71 5.09 17.01 6.47
C LEU A 71 4.87 15.50 6.37
N SER A 72 3.66 15.02 6.66
CA SER A 72 3.30 13.61 6.56
C SER A 72 3.37 13.12 5.12
N GLY A 73 2.99 13.94 4.14
CA GLY A 73 3.14 13.64 2.73
C GLY A 73 4.61 13.48 2.31
N GLU A 74 5.50 14.37 2.74
CA GLU A 74 6.94 14.25 2.46
C GLU A 74 7.57 13.04 3.16
N ILE A 75 7.15 12.74 4.40
CA ILE A 75 7.60 11.53 5.11
C ILE A 75 7.17 10.27 4.35
N ALA A 76 5.91 10.17 3.91
CA ALA A 76 5.41 9.04 3.15
C ALA A 76 6.11 8.89 1.79
N LYS A 77 6.32 10.00 1.05
CA LYS A 77 7.08 9.99 -0.22
C LYS A 77 8.51 9.52 -0.04
N SER A 78 9.17 9.89 1.07
CA SER A 78 10.53 9.43 1.36
C SER A 78 10.60 7.91 1.58
N GLY A 79 9.50 7.30 2.06
CA GLY A 79 9.42 5.89 2.43
C GLY A 79 10.39 5.49 3.55
N GLN A 80 10.89 6.47 4.32
CA GLN A 80 11.82 6.28 5.43
C GLN A 80 11.11 5.78 6.69
N PHE A 81 9.82 6.10 6.84
CA PHE A 81 9.00 5.60 7.95
C PHE A 81 8.75 4.09 7.85
N GLY A 82 8.63 3.57 6.62
CA GLY A 82 8.77 2.15 6.30
C GLY A 82 7.51 1.30 6.49
N ILE A 83 6.38 1.90 6.86
CA ILE A 83 5.10 1.21 7.04
C ILE A 83 4.53 0.76 5.70
N ALA A 84 4.63 1.58 4.65
CA ALA A 84 4.19 1.20 3.32
C ALA A 84 4.93 -0.07 2.82
N LYS A 85 6.26 -0.11 3.04
CA LYS A 85 7.10 -1.27 2.69
C LYS A 85 6.76 -2.51 3.51
N LEU A 86 6.54 -2.33 4.81
CA LEU A 86 6.14 -3.43 5.69
C LEU A 86 4.80 -4.03 5.26
N MET A 87 3.81 -3.20 4.94
CA MET A 87 2.51 -3.66 4.47
C MET A 87 2.62 -4.37 3.10
N GLU A 88 3.44 -3.85 2.17
CA GLU A 88 3.70 -4.52 0.90
C GLU A 88 4.24 -5.94 1.14
N GLN A 89 5.21 -6.09 2.05
CA GLN A 89 5.76 -7.40 2.40
C GLN A 89 4.70 -8.35 2.98
N GLN A 90 3.84 -7.84 3.87
CA GLN A 90 2.77 -8.64 4.47
C GLN A 90 1.72 -9.07 3.45
N LEU A 91 1.36 -8.18 2.53
CA LEU A 91 0.39 -8.49 1.48
C LEU A 91 0.94 -9.56 0.53
N ARG A 92 2.20 -9.45 0.10
CA ARG A 92 2.86 -10.49 -0.71
C ARG A 92 2.98 -11.82 0.04
N ALA A 93 3.28 -11.79 1.33
CA ALA A 93 3.30 -12.99 2.18
C ALA A 93 1.90 -13.62 2.30
N ALA A 94 0.85 -12.82 2.43
CA ALA A 94 -0.53 -13.30 2.47
C ALA A 94 -0.97 -13.91 1.13
N GLU A 95 -0.66 -13.28 0.01
CA GLU A 95 -0.96 -13.80 -1.33
C GLU A 95 -0.31 -15.16 -1.60
N SER A 96 0.97 -15.29 -1.24
CA SER A 96 1.70 -16.55 -1.44
C SER A 96 1.11 -17.69 -0.61
N ARG A 97 0.72 -17.43 0.64
CA ARG A 97 0.01 -18.40 1.49
C ARG A 97 -1.36 -18.77 0.92
N GLY A 98 -2.11 -17.79 0.43
CA GLY A 98 -3.42 -18.02 -0.20
C GLY A 98 -3.32 -18.92 -1.44
N ARG A 99 -2.34 -18.66 -2.32
CA ARG A 99 -2.07 -19.51 -3.51
C ARG A 99 -1.66 -20.92 -3.12
N ALA A 100 -0.82 -21.09 -2.09
CA ALA A 100 -0.41 -22.42 -1.62
C ALA A 100 -1.59 -23.22 -1.04
N ALA A 101 -2.51 -22.57 -0.33
CA ALA A 101 -3.71 -23.21 0.21
C ALA A 101 -4.69 -23.66 -0.90
N LEU A 102 -4.86 -22.84 -1.94
CA LEU A 102 -5.69 -23.18 -3.11
C LEU A 102 -5.13 -24.40 -3.86
N ALA A 103 -3.82 -24.40 -4.13
CA ALA A 103 -3.14 -25.52 -4.81
C ALA A 103 -3.18 -26.82 -3.99
N ALA A 104 -3.09 -26.75 -2.65
CA ALA A 104 -3.25 -27.91 -1.78
C ALA A 104 -4.70 -28.46 -1.82
N SER A 105 -5.71 -27.59 -1.94
CA SER A 105 -7.10 -28.04 -2.04
C SER A 105 -7.40 -28.75 -3.37
N GLU A 106 -6.80 -28.32 -4.48
CA GLU A 106 -6.95 -28.97 -5.79
C GLU A 106 -6.22 -30.32 -5.86
N ALA A 107 -5.04 -30.44 -5.23
CA ALA A 107 -4.29 -31.70 -5.19
C ALA A 107 -4.99 -32.80 -4.37
N THR A 108 -5.87 -32.44 -3.43
CA THR A 108 -6.57 -33.41 -2.58
C THR A 108 -7.86 -33.95 -3.25
N ALA A 109 -8.33 -33.33 -4.35
CA ALA A 109 -9.56 -33.73 -5.05
C ALA A 109 -9.38 -34.87 -6.07
N ALA A 110 -8.14 -35.29 -6.36
CA ALA A 110 -7.83 -36.33 -7.35
C ALA A 110 -6.98 -37.47 -6.76
N PRO A 111 -7.56 -38.35 -5.94
CA PRO A 111 -7.37 -39.77 -6.26
C PRO A 111 -8.60 -40.61 -5.87
N LEU A 112 -9.58 -40.79 -6.77
CA LEU A 112 -10.57 -41.88 -6.68
C LEU A 112 -10.94 -42.44 -8.07
N ILE A 113 -9.95 -42.62 -8.95
CA ILE A 113 -10.11 -43.53 -10.08
C ILE A 113 -9.04 -44.62 -9.92
N GLU A 114 -9.28 -45.53 -8.98
CA GLU A 114 -8.56 -46.80 -8.95
C GLU A 114 -9.37 -47.82 -9.76
N VAL A 115 -8.70 -48.26 -10.81
CA VAL A 115 -9.08 -49.27 -11.80
C VAL A 115 -9.44 -50.57 -11.09
N LYS A 116 -10.57 -51.17 -11.47
CA LYS A 116 -10.82 -52.59 -11.26
C LYS A 116 -11.35 -53.22 -12.55
#